data_AF-A0A6N9SJI8-F1
#
_entry.id   AF-A0A6N9SJI8-F1
#
_cell.length_a   1.000
_cell.length_b   1.000
_cell.length_c   1.000
_cell.angle_alpha   90.00
_cell.angle_beta   90.00
_cell.angle_gamma   90.00
#
_symmetry.space_group_name_H-M   'P 1'
#
loop_
_entity.id
_entity.type
_entity.pdbx_description
1 polymer ?
#
loop_
_entity_poly.entity_id
_entity_poly.type
_entity_poly.pdbx_seq_one_letter_code
_entity_poly.pdbx_strand_id
1 'polypeptide(L)' 'TNTTNITNLTDAVNGLGDDSLLWNKTAGAFSAAHGTEATSKITNVTAGNLTAGSTDAVNGSQLKTTNDNVTTNTTNIAT' A
#
# COMPACT_ATOMS: atom_id res chain seq x y z
N THR A 1 -38.02 1.74 -7.31
CA THR A 1 -38.62 0.40 -7.43
C THR A 1 -37.58 -0.63 -7.00
N ASN A 2 -37.94 -1.91 -6.86
CA ASN A 2 -36.93 -2.95 -6.62
C ASN A 2 -35.84 -2.94 -7.71
N THR A 3 -36.22 -2.66 -8.96
CA THR A 3 -35.28 -2.48 -10.07
C THR A 3 -34.22 -1.41 -9.79
N THR A 4 -34.62 -0.19 -9.42
CA THR A 4 -33.67 0.89 -9.10
C THR A 4 -32.72 0.51 -7.96
N ASN A 5 -33.25 -0.11 -6.90
CA ASN A 5 -32.44 -0.50 -5.76
C ASN A 5 -31.39 -1.56 -6.15
N ILE A 6 -31.79 -2.53 -6.99
CA ILE A 6 -30.89 -3.57 -7.51
C ILE A 6 -29.80 -2.98 -8.41
N THR A 7 -30.15 -2.00 -9.26
CA THR A 7 -29.16 -1.28 -10.08
C THR A 7 -28.14 -0.57 -9.20
N ASN A 8 -28.59 0.21 -8.21
CA ASN A 8 -27.69 0.92 -7.30
C ASN A 8 -26.76 -0.03 -6.53
N LEU A 9 -27.28 -1.18 -6.10
CA LEU A 9 -26.49 -2.22 -5.44
C LEU A 9 -25.44 -2.82 -6.38
N THR A 10 -25.81 -3.08 -7.64
CA THR A 10 -24.89 -3.57 -8.66
C THR A 10 -23.75 -2.59 -8.90
N ASP A 11 -24.06 -1.30 -9.03
CA ASP A 11 -23.06 -0.25 -9.28
C ASP A 11 -22.10 -0.11 -8.09
N ALA A 12 -22.62 -0.16 -6.86
CA ALA A 12 -21.80 -0.12 -5.65
C ALA A 12 -20.85 -1.34 -5.57
N VAL A 13 -21.35 -2.54 -5.90
CA VAL A 13 -20.52 -3.76 -5.91
C VAL A 13 -19.43 -3.69 -6.98
N ASN A 14 -19.76 -3.18 -8.17
CA ASN A 14 -18.76 -2.97 -9.23
C ASN A 14 -17.70 -1.96 -8.79
N GLY A 15 -18.09 -0.85 -8.18
CA GLY A 15 -17.15 0.14 -7.63
C GLY A 15 -16.22 -0.45 -6.58
N LEU A 16 -16.71 -1.33 -5.69
CA LEU A 16 -15.85 -2.07 -4.76
C LEU A 16 -14.87 -3.01 -5.50
N GLY A 17 -15.30 -3.61 -6.62
CA GLY A 17 -14.45 -4.45 -7.47
C GLY A 17 -13.34 -3.68 -8.18
N ASP A 18 -13.58 -2.43 -8.56
CA ASP A 18 -12.63 -1.60 -9.29
C ASP A 18 -11.62 -0.90 -8.35
N ASP A 19 -12.07 -0.40 -7.19
CA ASP A 19 -11.27 0.51 -6.35
C ASP A 19 -10.60 -0.16 -5.13
N SER A 20 -10.91 -1.42 -4.81
CA SER A 20 -10.34 -2.11 -3.64
C SER A 20 -8.95 -2.70 -3.91
N LEU A 21 -8.11 -2.81 -2.86
CA LEU A 21 -6.91 -3.64 -2.88
C LEU A 21 -7.30 -5.13 -2.83
N LEU A 22 -7.50 -5.73 -4.00
CA LEU A 22 -7.98 -7.11 -4.13
C LEU A 22 -6.84 -8.14 -4.13
N TRP A 23 -7.16 -9.34 -3.64
CA TRP A 23 -6.26 -10.49 -3.73
C TRP A 23 -6.12 -10.98 -5.18
N ASN A 24 -4.88 -10.97 -5.68
CA ASN A 24 -4.52 -11.55 -6.96
C ASN A 24 -4.05 -13.00 -6.74
N LYS A 25 -4.88 -13.96 -7.16
CA LYS A 25 -4.60 -15.40 -6.98
C LYS A 25 -3.34 -15.87 -7.71
N THR A 26 -3.08 -15.32 -8.90
CA THR A 26 -1.90 -15.68 -9.70
C THR A 26 -0.63 -15.17 -9.04
N ALA A 27 -0.66 -13.96 -8.49
CA ALA A 27 0.48 -13.38 -7.77
C ALA A 27 0.64 -13.95 -6.35
N GLY A 28 -0.42 -14.54 -5.79
CA GLY A 28 -0.44 -14.98 -4.39
C GLY A 28 -0.29 -13.81 -3.41
N ALA A 29 -0.82 -12.63 -3.75
CA ALA A 29 -0.67 -11.40 -2.95
C ALA A 29 -1.84 -10.43 -3.20
N PHE A 30 -1.98 -9.42 -2.34
CA PHE A 30 -2.80 -8.24 -2.65
C PHE A 30 -2.14 -7.42 -3.77
N SER A 31 -2.94 -6.98 -4.74
CA SER A 31 -2.46 -6.15 -5.85
C SER A 31 -2.76 -4.69 -5.60
N ALA A 32 -1.74 -3.84 -5.77
CA ALA A 32 -1.91 -2.39 -5.81
C ALA A 32 -2.15 -1.85 -7.24
N ALA A 33 -2.40 -2.72 -8.23
CA ALA A 33 -2.83 -2.28 -9.56
C ALA A 33 -4.20 -1.60 -9.47
N HIS A 34 -4.40 -0.51 -10.22
CA HIS A 34 -5.67 0.23 -10.24
C HIS A 34 -5.87 0.87 -11.63
N GLY A 35 -7.05 0.69 -12.21
CA GLY A 35 -7.34 1.12 -13.58
C GLY A 35 -6.37 0.50 -14.60
N THR A 36 -5.70 1.34 -15.39
CA THR A 36 -4.67 0.92 -16.36
C THR A 36 -3.27 0.76 -15.75
N GLU A 37 -3.08 1.17 -14.50
CA GLU A 37 -1.79 1.17 -13.84
C GLU A 37 -1.50 -0.18 -13.20
N ALA A 38 -0.39 -0.81 -13.61
CA ALA A 38 0.04 -2.09 -13.03
C ALA A 38 0.50 -1.97 -11.57
N THR A 39 0.89 -0.76 -11.13
CA THR A 39 1.37 -0.49 -9.76
C THR A 39 0.93 0.90 -9.31
N SER A 40 0.38 1.02 -8.10
CA SER A 40 -0.01 2.30 -7.50
C SER A 40 0.61 2.49 -6.11
N LYS A 41 0.60 3.74 -5.63
CA LYS A 41 1.05 4.07 -4.27
C LYS A 41 -0.02 3.67 -3.25
N ILE A 42 0.44 3.15 -2.11
CA ILE A 42 -0.37 3.05 -0.89
C ILE A 42 0.11 4.15 0.05
N THR A 43 -0.75 5.13 0.32
CA THR A 43 -0.44 6.29 1.18
C THR A 43 -1.25 6.26 2.47
N ASN A 44 -0.99 7.22 3.38
CA ASN A 44 -1.57 7.27 4.72
C ASN A 44 -1.26 6.02 5.56
N VAL A 45 -0.13 5.38 5.26
CA VAL A 45 0.41 4.27 6.05
C VAL A 45 1.10 4.86 7.27
N THR A 46 0.51 4.65 8.45
CA THR A 46 1.15 4.97 9.73
C THR A 46 2.48 4.22 9.85
N ALA A 47 3.46 4.79 10.55
CA ALA A 47 4.76 4.13 10.73
C ALA A 47 4.58 2.77 11.41
N GLY A 48 5.09 1.71 10.77
CA GLY A 48 5.03 0.35 11.30
C GLY A 48 6.00 0.13 12.45
N ASN A 49 5.74 -0.85 13.30
CA ASN A 49 6.67 -1.21 14.36
C ASN A 49 7.95 -1.83 13.80
N LEU A 50 9.12 -1.37 14.25
CA LEU A 50 10.43 -1.89 13.81
C LEU A 50 10.99 -2.88 14.84
N THR A 51 10.36 -4.06 14.92
CA THR A 51 10.76 -5.16 15.83
C THR A 51 10.94 -6.46 15.04
N ALA A 52 11.68 -7.42 15.60
CA ALA A 52 12.10 -8.63 14.88
C ALA A 52 10.96 -9.51 14.34
N GLY A 53 9.75 -9.42 14.89
CA GLY A 53 8.57 -10.18 14.45
C GLY A 53 7.49 -9.33 13.79
N SER A 54 7.76 -8.07 13.47
CA SER A 54 6.75 -7.17 12.91
C SER A 54 6.32 -7.59 11.51
N THR A 55 5.01 -7.52 11.26
CA THR A 55 4.41 -7.67 9.92
C THR A 55 3.77 -6.37 9.44
N ASP A 56 4.07 -5.25 10.11
CA ASP A 56 3.54 -3.95 9.74
C ASP A 56 4.21 -3.45 8.45
N ALA A 57 3.44 -2.81 7.57
CA ALA A 57 4.02 -2.08 6.45
C ALA A 57 4.83 -0.89 6.99
N VAL A 58 6.00 -0.63 6.38
CA VAL A 58 6.81 0.55 6.67
C VAL A 58 6.50 1.65 5.67
N ASN A 59 6.57 2.91 6.11
CA ASN A 59 6.34 4.06 5.23
C ASN A 59 7.65 4.78 4.86
N GLY A 60 7.54 5.78 4.00
CA GLY A 60 8.69 6.52 3.49
C GLY A 60 9.48 7.29 4.55
N SER A 61 8.86 7.76 5.64
CA SER A 61 9.60 8.51 6.67
C SER A 61 10.55 7.61 7.45
N GLN A 62 10.15 6.36 7.72
CA GLN A 62 11.01 5.37 8.40
C GLN A 62 12.24 5.03 7.56
N LEU A 63 12.06 4.81 6.25
CA LEU A 63 13.18 4.56 5.33
C LEU A 63 14.09 5.79 5.22
N LYS A 64 13.52 6.99 5.20
CA LYS A 64 14.29 8.24 5.18
C LYS A 64 15.18 8.39 6.43
N THR A 65 14.65 8.15 7.64
CA THR A 65 15.45 8.17 8.87
C THR A 65 16.61 7.18 8.82
N THR A 66 16.37 5.98 8.28
CA THR A 66 17.43 4.97 8.09
C THR A 66 18.52 5.48 7.14
N ASN A 67 18.13 6.04 5.99
CA ASN A 67 19.07 6.57 5.00
C ASN A 67 19.88 7.78 5.53
N ASP A 68 19.29 8.61 6.38
CA ASP A 68 19.99 9.72 7.03
C ASP A 68 21.10 9.20 7.94
N ASN A 69 20.83 8.18 8.75
CA ASN A 69 21.84 7.55 9.62
C ASN A 69 22.98 6.91 8.80
N VAL A 70 22.67 6.27 7.68
CA VAL A 70 23.69 5.72 6.76
C VAL A 70 24.58 6.82 6.19
N THR A 71 23.99 7.95 5.81
CA THR A 71 24.72 9.12 5.32
C THR A 71 25.65 9.67 6.39
N THR A 72 25.16 9.83 7.63
CA THR A 72 25.99 10.25 8.78
C THR A 72 27.17 9.33 9.01
N ASN A 73 26.96 8.00 9.01
CA ASN A 73 28.05 7.04 9.16
C ASN A 73 29.09 7.16 8.06
N THR A 74 28.65 7.35 6.82
CA THR A 74 29.53 7.53 5.66
C THR A 74 30.44 8.74 5.85
N THR A 75 29.87 9.86 6.30
CA THR A 75 30.64 11.08 6.62
C THR A 75 31.66 10.81 7.73
N ASN A 76 31.25 10.17 8.82
CA ASN A 76 32.12 9.91 9.97
C ASN A 76 33.32 9.00 9.64
N ILE A 77 33.19 8.09 8.67
CA ILE A 77 34.26 7.19 8.24
C ILE A 77 35.25 7.91 7.31
N ALA A 78 34.78 8.90 6.54
CA ALA A 78 35.60 9.61 5.57
C ALA A 78 36.56 10.64 6.21
N THR A 79 36.42 10.89 7.52
CA THR A 79 37.20 11.85 8.31
C THR A 79 38.01 11.14 9.37
#